data_AF-A0A438IJQ9-F1
#
_entry.id   AF-A0A438IJQ9-F1
#
_cell.length_a   1.000
_cell.length_b   1.000
_cell.length_c   1.000
_cell.angle_alpha   90.00
_cell.angle_beta   90.00
_cell.angle_gamma   90.00
#
_symmetry.space_group_name_H-M   'P 1'
#
loop_
_entity.id
_entity.type
_entity.pdbx_description
1 polymer ?
#
loop_
_entity_poly.entity_id
_entity_poly.type
_entity_poly.pdbx_seq_one_letter_code
_entity_poly.pdbx_strand_id
1 'polypeptide(L)'
;MELWNLLDTSVDEQKQFEHVTCLISSSIDEVVRQGCLALDVIEQTEVEVERLKVLKASKMKELVLMRQNELEEIYRGVHMDLDTDAARQTLVSLIDSGNVDLSALLSGIDDQIVKTKEQALSRKDILDKVEKWKYASDEENWLDDYERVKKIIRFA
;
A
#
# COMPACT_ATOMS: atom_id res chain seq x y z
N MET A 1 -17.01 1.20 -14.11
CA MET A 1 -15.61 1.21 -14.59
C MET A 1 -14.63 0.85 -13.48
N GLU A 2 -14.65 1.52 -12.31
CA GLU A 2 -13.69 1.23 -11.22
C GLU A 2 -13.77 -0.18 -10.66
N LEU A 3 -14.95 -0.78 -10.54
CA LEU A 3 -15.10 -2.12 -9.95
C LEU A 3 -14.46 -3.23 -10.79
N TRP A 4 -14.58 -3.16 -12.12
CA TRP A 4 -13.98 -4.13 -13.03
C TRP A 4 -12.45 -4.03 -13.04
N ASN A 5 -11.93 -2.80 -12.99
CA ASN A 5 -10.49 -2.55 -12.88
C ASN A 5 -9.93 -3.03 -11.53
N LEU A 6 -10.71 -2.94 -10.45
CA LEU A 6 -10.31 -3.45 -9.14
C LEU A 6 -10.25 -4.98 -9.08
N LEU A 7 -11.05 -5.65 -9.92
CA LEU A 7 -11.18 -7.11 -9.94
C LEU A 7 -10.37 -7.77 -11.07
N ASP A 8 -9.56 -7.00 -11.81
CA ASP A 8 -8.82 -7.45 -12.99
C ASP A 8 -9.69 -8.28 -13.97
N THR A 9 -10.97 -7.93 -14.08
CA THR A 9 -11.92 -8.76 -14.83
C THR A 9 -11.71 -8.57 -16.33
N SER A 10 -11.55 -9.67 -17.04
CA SER A 10 -11.26 -9.64 -18.48
C SER A 10 -12.44 -9.07 -19.27
N VAL A 11 -12.16 -8.51 -20.45
CA VAL A 11 -13.19 -7.94 -21.34
C VAL A 11 -14.21 -9.01 -21.76
N ASP A 12 -13.78 -10.27 -21.88
CA ASP A 12 -14.67 -11.37 -22.28
C ASP A 12 -15.61 -11.82 -21.15
N GLU A 13 -15.19 -11.73 -19.89
CA GLU A 13 -16.07 -11.88 -18.72
C GLU A 13 -17.03 -10.71 -18.59
N GLN A 14 -16.57 -9.47 -18.85
CA GLN A 14 -17.44 -8.28 -18.83
C GLN A 14 -18.53 -8.34 -19.91
N LYS A 15 -18.21 -8.83 -21.13
CA LYS A 15 -19.16 -8.97 -22.23
C LYS A 15 -20.36 -9.87 -21.90
N GLN A 16 -20.18 -10.86 -21.02
CA GLN A 16 -21.28 -11.73 -20.60
C GLN A 16 -22.39 -10.93 -19.89
N PHE A 17 -22.05 -9.78 -19.30
CA PHE A 17 -22.98 -8.90 -18.58
C PHE A 17 -23.28 -7.59 -19.32
N GLU A 18 -22.91 -7.50 -20.60
CA GLU A 18 -23.14 -6.30 -21.41
C GLU A 18 -24.63 -5.97 -21.52
N HIS A 19 -25.47 -7.00 -21.65
CA HIS A 19 -26.94 -6.92 -21.70
C HIS A 19 -27.59 -6.45 -20.38
N VAL A 20 -26.87 -6.51 -19.26
CA VAL A 20 -27.29 -5.99 -17.95
C VAL A 20 -26.69 -4.59 -17.72
N THR A 21 -25.45 -4.38 -18.12
CA THR A 21 -24.74 -3.11 -17.92
C THR A 21 -25.34 -1.99 -18.76
N CYS A 22 -25.87 -2.30 -19.95
CA CYS A 22 -26.59 -1.33 -20.78
C CYS A 22 -27.89 -0.82 -20.12
N LEU A 23 -28.51 -1.59 -19.20
CA LEU A 23 -29.73 -1.21 -18.49
C LEU A 23 -29.56 0.05 -17.64
N ILE A 24 -28.35 0.32 -17.17
CA ILE A 24 -28.03 1.52 -16.39
C ILE A 24 -28.32 2.80 -17.20
N SER A 25 -28.23 2.71 -18.52
CA SER A 25 -28.42 3.83 -19.45
C SER A 25 -29.73 3.76 -20.26
N SER A 26 -30.52 2.69 -20.12
CA SER A 26 -31.73 2.44 -20.93
C SER A 26 -33.01 2.97 -20.29
N SER A 27 -34.00 3.30 -21.13
CA SER A 27 -35.34 3.70 -20.68
C SER A 27 -36.22 2.48 -20.36
N ILE A 28 -37.17 2.63 -19.42
CA ILE A 28 -38.05 1.53 -18.95
C ILE A 28 -38.73 0.76 -20.10
N ASP A 29 -39.19 1.47 -21.14
CA ASP A 29 -39.92 0.89 -22.27
C ASP A 29 -39.03 0.03 -23.19
N GLU A 30 -37.75 0.36 -23.24
CA GLU A 30 -36.74 -0.37 -24.00
C GLU A 30 -36.31 -1.66 -23.28
N VAL A 31 -36.22 -1.60 -21.94
CA VAL A 31 -35.83 -2.72 -21.08
C VAL A 31 -36.86 -3.86 -21.13
N VAL A 32 -38.17 -3.54 -21.14
CA VAL A 32 -39.25 -4.53 -21.21
C VAL A 32 -39.28 -5.24 -22.56
N ARG A 33 -38.98 -4.54 -23.65
CA ARG A 33 -38.96 -5.10 -25.02
C ARG A 33 -37.77 -6.02 -25.27
N GLN A 34 -36.64 -5.78 -24.61
CA GLN A 34 -35.38 -6.48 -24.86
C GLN A 34 -35.23 -7.79 -24.07
N GLY A 35 -36.18 -8.10 -23.18
CA GLY A 35 -36.17 -9.35 -22.39
C GLY A 35 -35.12 -9.36 -21.28
N CYS A 36 -34.44 -8.24 -21.02
CA CYS A 36 -33.35 -8.13 -20.05
C CYS A 36 -33.77 -8.23 -18.58
N LEU A 37 -35.09 -8.26 -18.29
CA LEU A 37 -35.67 -8.52 -16.98
C LEU A 37 -36.39 -9.88 -16.90
N ALA A 38 -36.09 -10.79 -17.84
CA ALA A 38 -36.56 -12.15 -17.72
C ALA A 38 -36.06 -12.79 -16.42
N LEU A 39 -36.86 -13.69 -15.83
CA LEU A 39 -36.57 -14.27 -14.52
C LEU A 39 -35.22 -14.99 -14.48
N ASP A 40 -34.86 -15.67 -15.57
CA ASP A 40 -33.57 -16.35 -15.75
C ASP A 40 -32.39 -15.38 -15.75
N VAL A 41 -32.54 -14.20 -16.37
CA VAL A 41 -31.51 -13.14 -16.40
C VAL A 41 -31.31 -12.52 -15.00
N ILE A 42 -32.40 -12.34 -14.25
CA ILE A 42 -32.35 -11.84 -12.87
C ILE A 42 -31.67 -12.86 -11.96
N GLU A 43 -32.08 -14.13 -12.03
CA GLU A 43 -31.49 -15.21 -11.23
C GLU A 43 -29.98 -15.36 -11.53
N GLN A 44 -29.60 -15.32 -12.81
CA GLN A 44 -28.19 -15.35 -13.22
C GLN A 44 -27.40 -14.15 -12.67
N THR A 45 -27.99 -12.95 -12.69
CA THR A 45 -27.35 -11.74 -12.19
C THR A 45 -27.16 -11.80 -10.66
N GLU A 46 -28.14 -12.29 -9.91
CA GLU A 46 -28.03 -12.46 -8.46
C GLU A 46 -26.91 -13.44 -8.08
N VAL A 47 -26.83 -14.59 -8.76
CA VAL A 47 -25.75 -15.56 -8.56
C VAL A 47 -24.38 -14.94 -8.85
N GLU A 48 -24.26 -14.17 -9.95
CA GLU A 48 -23.00 -13.50 -10.26
C GLU A 48 -22.63 -12.44 -9.23
N VAL A 49 -23.60 -11.67 -8.73
CA VAL A 49 -23.35 -10.67 -7.67
C VAL A 49 -22.80 -11.34 -6.42
N GLU A 50 -23.33 -12.48 -6.00
CA GLU A 50 -22.80 -13.22 -4.86
C GLU A 50 -21.39 -13.78 -5.14
N ARG A 51 -21.15 -14.32 -6.34
CA ARG A 51 -19.82 -14.77 -6.77
C ARG A 51 -18.79 -13.63 -6.73
N LEU A 52 -19.16 -12.45 -7.23
CA LEU A 52 -18.32 -11.25 -7.25
C LEU A 52 -18.07 -10.70 -5.84
N LYS A 53 -19.05 -10.77 -4.92
CA LYS A 53 -18.85 -10.39 -3.52
C LYS A 53 -17.77 -11.25 -2.85
N VAL A 54 -17.83 -12.57 -3.04
CA VAL A 54 -16.82 -13.50 -2.51
C VAL A 54 -15.45 -13.23 -3.15
N LEU A 55 -15.41 -13.05 -4.47
CA LEU A 55 -14.17 -12.74 -5.19
C LEU A 55 -13.55 -11.41 -4.69
N LYS A 56 -14.37 -10.37 -4.52
CA LYS A 56 -13.94 -9.07 -3.99
C LYS A 56 -13.36 -9.19 -2.59
N ALA A 57 -14.01 -9.95 -1.70
CA ALA A 57 -13.49 -10.17 -0.35
C ALA A 57 -12.13 -10.90 -0.37
N SER A 58 -12.00 -11.95 -1.20
CA SER A 58 -10.74 -12.68 -1.37
C SER A 58 -9.62 -11.79 -1.92
N LYS A 59 -9.93 -10.97 -2.93
CA LYS A 59 -8.96 -10.03 -3.54
C LYS A 59 -8.56 -8.91 -2.59
N MET A 60 -9.50 -8.40 -1.80
CA MET A 60 -9.19 -7.39 -0.79
C MET A 60 -8.28 -7.94 0.31
N LYS A 61 -8.50 -9.19 0.75
CA LYS A 61 -7.61 -9.88 1.69
C LYS A 61 -6.19 -10.01 1.13
N GLU A 62 -6.07 -10.41 -0.14
CA GLU A 62 -4.77 -10.51 -0.84
C GLU A 62 -4.03 -9.15 -0.85
N LEU A 63 -4.72 -8.07 -1.23
CA LEU A 63 -4.17 -6.72 -1.26
C LEU A 63 -3.67 -6.24 0.11
N VAL A 64 -4.45 -6.45 1.17
CA VAL A 64 -4.07 -6.09 2.55
C VAL A 64 -2.79 -6.80 2.96
N LEU A 65 -2.67 -8.10 2.67
CA LEU A 65 -1.47 -8.88 3.01
C LEU A 65 -0.24 -8.45 2.19
N MET A 66 -0.42 -8.10 0.91
CA MET A 66 0.67 -7.57 0.09
C MET A 66 1.18 -6.23 0.62
N ARG A 67 0.29 -5.30 0.99
CA ARG A 67 0.69 -4.01 1.56
C ARG A 67 1.33 -4.15 2.93
N GLN A 68 0.80 -5.04 3.78
CA GLN A 68 1.46 -5.37 5.05
C GLN A 68 2.89 -5.88 4.82
N ASN A 69 3.10 -6.73 3.80
CA ASN A 69 4.43 -7.21 3.47
C ASN A 69 5.38 -6.06 3.05
N GLU A 70 4.92 -5.14 2.21
CA GLU A 70 5.70 -3.95 1.84
C GLU A 70 6.12 -3.13 3.07
N LEU A 71 5.20 -2.92 4.02
CA LEU A 71 5.47 -2.20 5.26
C LEU A 71 6.59 -2.88 6.08
N GLU A 72 6.53 -4.21 6.22
CA GLU A 72 7.54 -4.99 6.95
C GLU A 72 8.91 -4.98 6.26
N GLU A 73 8.95 -5.01 4.92
CA GLU A 73 10.17 -4.85 4.14
C GLU A 73 10.84 -3.49 4.43
N ILE A 74 10.05 -2.42 4.51
CA ILE A 74 10.57 -1.08 4.82
C ILE A 74 11.15 -1.06 6.22
N TYR A 75 10.42 -1.56 7.23
CA TYR A 75 10.90 -1.60 8.61
C TYR A 75 12.23 -2.36 8.73
N ARG A 76 12.34 -3.50 8.06
CA ARG A 76 13.58 -4.27 8.01
C ARG A 76 14.71 -3.51 7.32
N GLY A 77 14.41 -2.82 6.22
CA GLY A 77 15.36 -2.02 5.46
C GLY A 77 15.93 -0.81 6.24
N VAL A 78 15.19 -0.27 7.20
CA VAL A 78 15.66 0.81 8.09
C VAL A 78 16.10 0.35 9.48
N HIS A 79 16.29 -0.96 9.66
CA HIS A 79 16.69 -1.56 10.94
C HIS A 79 15.82 -1.08 12.12
N MET A 80 14.52 -0.91 11.87
CA MET A 80 13.57 -0.65 12.95
C MET A 80 13.22 -1.98 13.60
N ASP A 81 13.57 -2.12 14.88
CA ASP A 81 13.31 -3.31 15.69
C ASP A 81 11.83 -3.30 16.11
N LEU A 82 10.98 -3.80 15.23
CA LEU A 82 9.56 -4.01 15.48
C LEU A 82 9.27 -5.50 15.34
N ASP A 83 8.45 -6.04 16.25
CA ASP A 83 7.96 -7.42 16.15
C ASP A 83 6.91 -7.52 15.03
N THR A 84 7.40 -7.52 13.78
CA THR A 84 6.59 -7.60 12.58
C THR A 84 5.83 -8.92 12.48
N ASP A 85 6.39 -9.99 13.05
CA ASP A 85 5.79 -11.33 13.02
C ASP A 85 4.54 -11.39 13.92
N ALA A 86 4.61 -10.85 15.14
CA ALA A 86 3.42 -10.76 16.01
C ALA A 86 2.34 -9.86 15.41
N ALA A 87 2.74 -8.74 14.79
CA ALA A 87 1.82 -7.83 14.11
C ALA A 87 1.11 -8.53 12.93
N ARG A 88 1.85 -9.29 12.13
CA ARG A 88 1.32 -10.08 11.02
C ARG A 88 0.35 -11.16 11.48
N GLN A 89 0.68 -11.90 12.54
CA GLN A 89 -0.22 -12.92 13.09
C GLN A 89 -1.52 -12.30 13.60
N THR A 90 -1.43 -11.15 14.28
CA THR A 90 -2.59 -10.38 14.72
C THR A 90 -3.45 -9.95 13.53
N LEU A 91 -2.83 -9.40 12.48
CA LEU A 91 -3.53 -9.01 11.25
C LEU A 91 -4.28 -10.17 10.60
N VAL A 92 -3.61 -11.32 10.43
CA VAL A 92 -4.23 -12.52 9.84
C VAL A 92 -5.42 -12.97 10.66
N SER A 93 -5.28 -13.05 11.99
CA SER A 93 -6.39 -13.44 12.88
C SER A 93 -7.57 -12.48 12.79
N LEU A 94 -7.29 -11.19 12.64
CA LEU A 94 -8.30 -10.14 12.54
C LEU A 94 -9.05 -10.23 11.21
N ILE A 95 -8.35 -10.49 10.10
CA ILE A 95 -8.95 -10.72 8.79
C ILE A 95 -9.83 -11.98 8.80
N ASP A 96 -9.33 -13.07 9.37
CA ASP A 96 -10.03 -14.36 9.42
C ASP A 96 -11.28 -14.32 10.31
N SER A 97 -11.36 -13.37 11.24
CA SER A 97 -12.56 -13.13 12.04
C SER A 97 -13.75 -12.60 11.23
N GLY A 98 -13.51 -12.05 10.02
CA GLY A 98 -14.53 -11.48 9.15
C GLY A 98 -15.23 -10.21 9.68
N ASN A 99 -14.83 -9.71 10.85
CA ASN A 99 -15.47 -8.59 11.54
C ASN A 99 -14.83 -7.22 11.21
N VAL A 100 -13.90 -7.18 10.25
CA VAL A 100 -13.13 -5.98 9.94
C VAL A 100 -13.39 -5.51 8.54
N ASP A 101 -13.60 -4.20 8.41
CA ASP A 101 -13.62 -3.53 7.12
C ASP A 101 -12.20 -3.54 6.52
N LEU A 102 -12.01 -4.43 5.56
CA LEU A 102 -10.74 -4.60 4.85
C LEU A 102 -10.35 -3.33 4.06
N SER A 103 -11.31 -2.50 3.64
CA SER A 103 -11.00 -1.24 2.95
C SER A 103 -10.39 -0.21 3.88
N ALA A 104 -10.98 -0.04 5.07
CA ALA A 104 -10.44 0.84 6.10
C ALA A 104 -9.07 0.35 6.60
N LEU A 105 -8.92 -0.97 6.77
CA LEU A 105 -7.65 -1.60 7.14
C LEU A 105 -6.56 -1.35 6.10
N LEU A 106 -6.86 -1.52 4.81
CA LEU A 106 -5.94 -1.25 3.71
C LEU A 106 -5.46 0.21 3.73
N SER A 107 -6.39 1.16 3.88
CA SER A 107 -6.06 2.59 3.97
C SER A 107 -5.13 2.88 5.15
N GLY A 108 -5.35 2.23 6.31
CA GLY A 108 -4.50 2.40 7.48
C GLY A 108 -3.07 1.89 7.25
N ILE A 109 -2.91 0.77 6.54
CA ILE A 109 -1.59 0.24 6.17
C ILE A 109 -0.90 1.19 5.19
N ASP A 110 -1.62 1.71 4.19
CA ASP A 110 -1.06 2.68 3.23
C ASP A 110 -0.56 3.95 3.92
N ASP A 111 -1.32 4.48 4.88
CA ASP A 111 -0.90 5.61 5.71
C ASP A 111 0.38 5.29 6.53
N GLN A 112 0.46 4.07 7.08
CA GLN A 112 1.67 3.62 7.80
C GLN A 112 2.88 3.47 6.88
N ILE A 113 2.69 2.99 5.65
CA ILE A 113 3.76 2.89 4.64
C ILE A 113 4.31 4.28 4.34
N VAL A 114 3.44 5.27 4.08
CA VAL A 114 3.86 6.65 3.80
C VAL A 114 4.67 7.23 4.95
N LYS A 115 4.14 7.14 6.18
CA LYS A 115 4.83 7.64 7.39
C LYS A 115 6.18 6.95 7.61
N THR A 116 6.25 5.65 7.39
CA THR A 116 7.48 4.87 7.59
C THR A 116 8.53 5.23 6.53
N LYS A 117 8.13 5.45 5.27
CA LYS A 117 9.02 5.94 4.21
C LYS A 117 9.57 7.34 4.50
N GLU A 118 8.73 8.24 5.01
CA GLU A 118 9.16 9.58 5.42
C GLU A 118 10.16 9.52 6.57
N GLN A 119 9.88 8.72 7.60
CA GLN A 119 10.79 8.53 8.73
C GLN A 119 12.12 7.90 8.28
N ALA A 120 12.08 6.93 7.38
CA ALA A 120 13.25 6.31 6.77
C ALA A 120 14.15 7.34 6.06
N LEU A 121 13.55 8.20 5.23
CA LEU A 121 14.24 9.26 4.51
C LEU A 121 14.83 10.31 5.47
N SER A 122 14.08 10.71 6.50
CA SER A 122 14.55 11.66 7.50
C SER A 122 15.78 11.13 8.26
N ARG A 123 15.77 9.85 8.66
CA ARG A 123 16.93 9.22 9.32
C ARG A 123 18.18 9.24 8.44
N LYS A 124 18.03 8.99 7.14
CA LYS A 124 19.13 9.06 6.18
C LYS A 124 19.72 10.47 6.10
N ASP A 125 18.87 11.50 5.93
CA ASP A 125 19.32 12.89 5.88
C ASP A 125 20.06 13.32 7.17
N ILE A 126 19.59 12.87 8.33
CA ILE A 126 20.26 13.11 9.62
C ILE A 126 21.63 12.44 9.66
N LEU A 127 21.73 11.16 9.26
CA LEU A 127 23.01 10.42 9.23
C LEU A 127 24.02 11.10 8.29
N ASP A 128 23.59 11.49 7.09
CA ASP A 128 24.44 12.19 6.12
C ASP A 128 24.95 13.54 6.68
N LYS A 129 24.11 14.25 7.44
CA LYS A 129 24.50 15.48 8.14
C LYS A 129 25.51 15.21 9.25
N VAL A 130 25.27 14.20 10.09
CA VAL A 130 26.19 13.81 11.18
C VAL A 130 27.56 13.44 10.62
N GLU A 131 27.61 12.70 9.52
CA GLU A 131 28.86 12.32 8.87
C GLU A 131 29.64 13.55 8.35
N LYS A 132 28.96 14.49 7.68
CA LYS A 132 29.59 15.75 7.24
C LYS A 132 30.15 16.56 8.39
N TRP A 133 29.41 16.65 9.51
CA TRP A 133 29.85 17.37 10.70
C TRP A 133 31.08 16.71 11.33
N LYS A 134 31.12 15.38 11.36
CA LYS A 134 32.29 14.64 11.83
C LYS A 134 33.53 14.96 10.99
N TYR A 135 33.44 14.89 9.67
CA TYR A 135 34.58 15.24 8.79
C TYR A 135 35.02 16.69 8.96
N ALA A 136 34.09 17.64 9.06
CA ALA A 136 34.43 19.05 9.28
C ALA A 136 35.16 19.28 10.61
N SER A 137 34.72 18.60 11.68
CA SER A 137 35.37 18.67 13.00
C SER A 137 36.76 18.04 13.00
N ASP A 138 36.95 16.92 12.28
CA ASP A 138 38.25 16.26 12.17
C ASP A 138 39.25 17.15 11.40
N GLU A 139 38.80 17.80 10.32
CA GLU A 139 39.63 18.75 9.54
C GLU A 139 40.01 20.00 10.35
N GLU A 140 39.09 20.57 11.13
CA GLU A 140 39.36 21.72 12.00
C GLU A 140 40.44 21.38 13.04
N ASN A 141 40.30 20.22 13.71
CA ASN A 141 41.33 19.74 14.64
C ASN A 141 42.70 19.56 13.96
N TRP A 142 42.72 19.04 12.73
CA TRP A 142 43.95 18.89 11.97
C TRP A 142 44.60 20.24 11.64
N LEU A 143 43.82 21.24 11.25
CA LEU A 143 44.30 22.60 10.98
C LEU A 143 44.86 23.28 12.24
N ASP A 144 44.19 23.12 13.37
CA ASP A 144 44.64 23.67 14.66
C ASP A 144 46.00 23.09 15.09
N ASP A 145 46.18 21.77 14.93
CA ASP A 145 47.44 21.11 15.24
C ASP A 145 48.55 21.54 14.27
N TYR A 146 48.23 21.66 12.99
CA TYR A 146 49.16 22.20 12.00
C TYR A 146 49.60 23.63 12.35
N GLU A 147 48.67 24.51 12.73
CA GLU A 147 48.98 25.87 13.18
C GLU A 147 49.85 25.89 14.44
N ARG A 148 49.59 25.00 15.40
CA ARG A 148 50.35 24.88 16.64
C ARG A 148 51.81 24.50 16.35
N VAL A 149 52.03 23.50 15.50
CA VAL A 149 53.37 23.09 15.05
C VAL A 149 54.07 24.22 14.31
N LYS A 150 53.37 24.91 13.40
CA LYS A 150 53.92 26.04 12.64
C LYS A 150 54.33 27.20 13.55
N LYS A 151 53.57 27.49 14.60
CA LYS A 151 53.93 28.50 15.61
C LYS A 151 55.20 28.08 16.35
N ILE A 152 55.31 26.83 16.79
CA ILE A 152 56.52 26.32 17.48
C ILE A 152 57.76 26.47 16.59
N ILE A 153 57.68 26.11 15.31
CA ILE A 153 58.81 26.21 14.37
C ILE A 153 59.24 27.66 14.11
N ARG A 154 58.32 28.63 14.17
CA ARG A 154 58.66 30.05 13.96
C ARG A 154 59.35 30.72 15.14
N PHE A 155 59.28 30.15 16.33
CA PHE A 155 59.85 30.72 17.57
C PHE A 155 61.04 29.90 18.12
N ALA A 156 61.51 28.88 17.39
CA ALA A 156 62.72 28.12 17.65
C ALA A 156 63.86 28.59 16.73
#